data_AF-A0A960WUX4-F1
#
_entry.id   AF-A0A960WUX4-F1
#
_cell.length_a   1.000
_cell.length_b   1.000
_cell.length_c   1.000
_cell.angle_alpha   90.00
_cell.angle_beta   90.00
_cell.angle_gamma   90.00
#
_symmetry.space_group_name_H-M   'P 1'
#
loop_
_entity.id
_entity.type
_entity.pdbx_description
1 polymer ?
#
loop_
_entity_poly.entity_id
_entity_poly.type
_entity_poly.pdbx_seq_one_letter_code
_entity_poly.pdbx_strand_id
1 'polypeptide(L)'
;MKEEAASLYEELSRSPEDWSVRLRLIEYAVSEADFEEARRLVRTSPDEDNFLPSELQDRIHALLTGAPRQESFEMDDESGES
;
A
#
# COMPACT_ATOMS: atom_id res chain seq x y z
N MET A 1 9.33 -3.10 17.10
CA MET A 1 8.84 -3.34 15.71
C MET A 1 8.13 -4.68 15.58
N LYS A 2 8.74 -5.84 15.91
CA LYS A 2 8.08 -7.15 15.82
C LYS A 2 6.78 -7.32 16.62
N GLU A 3 6.69 -6.72 17.82
CA GLU A 3 5.47 -6.77 18.65
C GLU A 3 4.28 -6.01 18.02
N GLU A 4 4.56 -4.92 17.31
CA GLU A 4 3.52 -4.11 16.65
C GLU A 4 2.92 -4.86 15.45
N ALA A 5 3.77 -5.47 14.61
CA ALA A 5 3.30 -6.33 13.52
C ALA A 5 2.44 -7.48 14.05
N ALA A 6 2.84 -8.13 15.15
CA ALA A 6 2.06 -9.21 15.76
C ALA A 6 0.66 -8.74 16.22
N SER A 7 0.56 -7.57 16.85
CA SER A 7 -0.73 -6.99 17.23
C SER A 7 -1.59 -6.67 16.01
N LEU A 8 -1.00 -6.14 14.93
CA LEU A 8 -1.71 -5.86 13.69
C LEU A 8 -2.22 -7.14 13.00
N TYR A 9 -1.45 -8.23 13.00
CA TYR A 9 -1.91 -9.52 12.50
C TYR A 9 -3.06 -10.09 13.33
N GLU A 10 -3.03 -9.92 14.66
CA GLU A 10 -4.13 -10.34 15.52
C GLU A 10 -5.40 -9.54 15.22
N GLU A 11 -5.28 -8.23 15.03
CA GLU A 11 -6.40 -7.35 14.67
C GLU A 11 -6.96 -7.71 13.29
N LEU A 12 -6.09 -7.94 12.29
CA LEU A 12 -6.50 -8.38 10.95
C LEU A 12 -7.18 -9.75 10.97
N SER A 13 -6.79 -10.65 11.88
CA SER A 13 -7.45 -11.95 12.07
C SER A 13 -8.90 -11.79 12.57
N ARG A 14 -9.16 -10.77 13.39
CA ARG A 14 -10.51 -10.45 13.87
C ARG A 14 -11.33 -9.69 12.82
N SER A 15 -10.68 -8.90 11.97
CA SER A 15 -11.31 -8.06 10.94
C SER A 15 -10.55 -8.15 9.62
N PRO A 16 -10.70 -9.25 8.86
CA PRO A 16 -9.90 -9.50 7.65
C PRO A 16 -10.24 -8.56 6.48
N GLU A 17 -11.38 -7.88 6.54
CA GLU A 17 -11.80 -6.83 5.62
C GLU A 17 -11.23 -5.44 5.94
N ASP A 18 -10.60 -5.25 7.10
CA ASP A 18 -10.09 -3.95 7.53
C ASP A 18 -8.82 -3.54 6.77
N TRP A 19 -9.01 -2.69 5.77
CA TRP A 19 -7.93 -2.14 4.96
C TRP A 19 -7.00 -1.20 5.73
N SER A 20 -7.43 -0.59 6.84
CA SER A 20 -6.59 0.30 7.63
C SER A 20 -5.47 -0.48 8.31
N VAL A 21 -5.82 -1.65 8.88
CA VAL A 21 -4.87 -2.56 9.53
C VAL A 21 -3.94 -3.19 8.49
N ARG A 22 -4.51 -3.64 7.37
CA ARG A 22 -3.73 -4.21 6.26
C ARG A 22 -2.73 -3.20 5.68
N LEU A 23 -3.11 -1.94 5.49
CA LEU A 23 -2.20 -0.89 5.03
C LEU A 23 -1.02 -0.67 5.98
N ARG A 24 -1.26 -0.69 7.29
CA ARG A 24 -0.17 -0.59 8.29
C ARG A 24 0.78 -1.79 8.21
N LEU A 25 0.26 -3.00 8.01
CA LEU A 25 1.09 -4.18 7.78
C LEU A 25 1.89 -4.09 6.48
N ILE A 26 1.30 -3.56 5.40
CA ILE A 26 1.99 -3.32 4.13
C ILE A 26 3.11 -2.30 4.32
N GLU A 27 2.85 -1.18 5.01
CA GLU A 27 3.85 -0.16 5.31
C GLU A 27 4.99 -0.71 6.17
N TYR A 28 4.66 -1.53 7.18
CA TYR A 28 5.63 -2.23 8.00
C TYR A 28 6.51 -3.17 7.16
N ALA A 29 5.89 -4.01 6.31
CA ALA A 29 6.61 -4.95 5.45
C ALA A 29 7.53 -4.21 4.46
N VAL A 30 7.06 -3.12 3.86
CA VAL A 30 7.88 -2.25 3.00
C VAL A 30 9.06 -1.65 3.77
N SER A 31 8.83 -1.16 5.00
CA SER A 31 9.90 -0.62 5.85
C SER A 31 10.98 -1.64 6.21
N GLU A 32 10.60 -2.92 6.33
CA GLU A 32 11.54 -4.04 6.56
C GLU A 32 12.13 -4.60 5.24
N ALA A 33 11.84 -3.97 4.10
CA ALA A 33 12.19 -4.42 2.75
C ALA A 33 11.57 -5.78 2.34
N ASP A 34 10.50 -6.19 3.02
CA ASP A 34 9.75 -7.42 2.77
C ASP A 34 8.58 -7.16 1.79
N PHE A 35 8.94 -6.90 0.52
CA PHE A 35 7.96 -6.62 -0.53
C PHE A 35 7.11 -7.83 -0.91
N GLU A 36 7.58 -9.04 -0.61
CA GLU A 36 6.81 -10.27 -0.85
C GLU A 36 5.60 -10.33 0.08
N GLU A 37 5.80 -10.10 1.38
CA GLU A 37 4.71 -10.05 2.35
C GLU A 37 3.77 -8.87 2.07
N ALA A 38 4.32 -7.70 1.72
CA ALA A 38 3.51 -6.54 1.34
C ALA A 38 2.54 -6.86 0.17
N ARG A 39 3.02 -7.55 -0.86
CA ARG A 39 2.19 -8.00 -2.00
C ARG A 39 1.19 -9.09 -1.61
N ARG A 40 1.59 -10.01 -0.72
CA ARG A 40 0.72 -11.06 -0.22
C ARG A 40 -0.50 -10.44 0.49
N LEU A 41 -0.26 -9.49 1.38
CA LEU A 41 -1.31 -8.81 2.16
C LEU A 41 -2.37 -8.16 1.26
N VAL A 42 -1.96 -7.53 0.16
CA VAL A 42 -2.89 -6.92 -0.82
C VAL A 42 -3.74 -7.98 -1.51
N ARG A 43 -3.13 -9.10 -1.91
CA ARG A 43 -3.81 -10.15 -2.70
C ARG A 43 -4.74 -11.02 -1.86
N THR A 44 -4.39 -11.29 -0.61
CA THR A 44 -5.18 -12.18 0.26
C THR A 44 -6.35 -11.45 0.93
N SER A 45 -6.81 -10.32 0.38
CA SER A 45 -7.96 -9.63 0.93
C SER A 45 -9.24 -10.41 0.62
N PRO A 46 -10.15 -10.63 1.59
CA PRO A 46 -11.44 -11.27 1.31
C PRO A 46 -12.31 -10.46 0.33
N ASP A 47 -11.95 -9.20 0.13
CA ASP A 47 -12.61 -8.23 -0.75
C ASP A 47 -12.07 -8.27 -2.20
N GLU A 48 -11.42 -9.37 -2.64
CA GLU A 48 -10.86 -9.51 -4.01
C GLU A 48 -11.87 -9.19 -5.14
N ASP A 49 -13.17 -9.34 -4.88
CA ASP A 49 -14.25 -9.06 -5.82
C ASP A 49 -14.77 -7.61 -5.78
N ASN A 50 -14.44 -6.85 -4.73
CA ASN A 50 -14.84 -5.46 -4.57
C ASN A 50 -13.74 -4.54 -5.10
N PHE A 51 -14.11 -3.67 -6.02
CA PHE A 51 -13.21 -2.62 -6.49
C PHE A 51 -12.81 -1.74 -5.30
N LEU A 52 -11.53 -1.80 -4.92
CA LEU A 52 -10.97 -0.88 -3.95
C LEU A 52 -11.18 0.55 -4.45
N PRO A 53 -11.56 1.50 -3.59
CA PRO A 53 -11.60 2.91 -3.98
C PRO A 53 -10.23 3.34 -4.52
N SER A 54 -10.22 4.19 -5.56
CA SER A 54 -9.02 4.60 -6.28
C SER A 54 -7.94 5.17 -5.36
N GLU A 55 -8.34 5.88 -4.28
CA GLU A 55 -7.42 6.42 -3.29
C GLU A 55 -6.63 5.33 -2.53
N LEU A 56 -7.27 4.19 -2.21
CA LEU A 56 -6.60 3.05 -1.60
C LEU A 56 -5.66 2.36 -2.58
N GLN A 57 -6.08 2.21 -3.84
CA GLN A 57 -5.22 1.64 -4.89
C GLN A 57 -3.95 2.47 -5.09
N ASP A 58 -4.09 3.80 -5.16
CA ASP A 58 -2.98 4.74 -5.32
C ASP A 58 -2.00 4.66 -4.13
N ARG A 59 -2.54 4.60 -2.90
CA ARG A 59 -1.74 4.46 -1.69
C ARG A 59 -0.96 3.14 -1.66
N ILE A 60 -1.61 2.02 -1.98
CA ILE A 60 -0.95 0.70 -2.04
C ILE A 60 0.14 0.70 -3.12
N HIS A 61 -0.14 1.28 -4.28
CA HIS A 61 0.81 1.40 -5.36
C HIS A 61 2.03 2.23 -4.96
N ALA A 62 1.83 3.39 -4.31
CA ALA A 62 2.91 4.23 -3.79
C ALA A 62 3.79 3.48 -2.77
N LEU A 63 3.18 2.75 -1.83
CA LEU A 63 3.90 1.94 -0.84
C LEU A 63 4.76 0.85 -1.51
N LEU A 64 4.21 0.13 -2.49
CA LEU A 64 4.90 -1.01 -3.11
C LEU A 64 5.97 -0.60 -4.12
N THR A 65 5.81 0.54 -4.78
CA THR A 65 6.73 1.01 -5.81
C THR A 65 7.78 1.98 -5.27
N GLY A 66 7.61 2.46 -4.03
CA GLY A 66 8.43 3.53 -3.47
C GLY A 66 8.28 4.84 -4.25
N ALA A 67 7.29 4.94 -5.14
CA ALA A 67 6.99 6.18 -5.83
C ALA A 67 6.55 7.20 -4.77
N PRO A 68 7.18 8.38 -4.69
CA PRO A 68 6.57 9.46 -3.93
C PRO A 68 5.17 9.63 -4.48
N ARG A 69 4.15 9.63 -3.60
CA ARG A 69 2.77 9.99 -3.95
C ARG A 69 2.91 11.19 -4.87
N GLN A 70 2.59 11.02 -6.16
CA GLN A 70 2.81 12.07 -7.13
C GLN A 70 1.77 13.15 -6.79
N GLU A 71 2.15 14.05 -5.88
CA GLU A 71 1.85 15.45 -6.04
C GLU A 71 2.22 15.72 -7.49
N SER A 72 1.18 15.92 -8.29
CA SER A 72 1.24 16.16 -9.73
C SER A 72 2.37 17.14 -10.02
N PHE A 73 3.55 16.62 -10.34
CA PHE A 73 4.58 17.42 -10.95
C PHE A 73 4.04 17.67 -12.35
N GLU A 74 3.47 18.86 -12.52
CA GLU A 74 3.48 19.60 -13.78
C GLU A 74 4.87 19.43 -14.38
N MET A 75 4.98 18.47 -15.31
CA MET A 75 6.12 18.40 -16.19
C MET A 75 5.77 19.35 -17.33
N ASP A 76 6.02 20.63 -17.05
CA ASP A 76 6.18 21.68 -18.05
C ASP A 76 7.40 21.27 -18.89
N ASP A 77 7.19 20.39 -19.87
CA ASP A 77 8.18 20.15 -20.91
C ASP A 77 8.00 21.27 -21.95
N GLU A 78 8.54 22.43 -21.58
CA GLU A 78 8.92 23.51 -22.48
C GLU A 78 9.96 22.96 -23.47
N SER A 79 9.50 22.20 -24.46
CA SER A 79 10.29 21.91 -25.66
C SER A 79 10.03 23.03 -26.68
N GLY A 80 10.61 24.19 -26.39
CA GLY A 80 10.94 25.19 -27.40
C GLY A 80 12.27 24.84 -28.06
N GLU A 81 12.25 24.47 -29.34
CA GLU A 81 13.33 24.57 -30.34
C GLU A 81 12.83 23.87 -31.63
N SER A 82 12.85 24.42 -32.84
CA SER A 82 13.30 25.67 -33.46
C SER A 82 12.40 25.96 -34.67
#